data_AF-A0A4X2LC54-F1
#
_entry.id   AF-A0A4X2LC54-F1
#
_cell.length_a   1.000
_cell.length_b   1.000
_cell.length_c   1.000
_cell.angle_alpha   90.00
_cell.angle_beta   90.00
_cell.angle_gamma   90.00
#
_symmetry.space_group_name_H-M   'P 1'
#
loop_
_entity.id
_entity.type
_entity.pdbx_description
1 polymer ?
#
loop_
_entity_poly.entity_id
_entity_poly.type
_entity_poly.pdbx_seq_one_letter_code
_entity_poly.pdbx_strand_id
1 'polypeptide(L)' 'MANRTGKAAGSIHGTNPQYLVEKIIRTRIYESKYWKEECFGLTAEFLVDKATELRLAIY' A
#
# COMPACT_ATOMS: atom_id res chain seq x y z
N MET A 1 -1.24 -3.77 14.71
CA MET A 1 -1.94 -2.96 13.69
C MET A 1 -1.36 -3.34 12.34
N ALA A 2 -2.17 -3.84 11.42
CA ALA A 2 -1.70 -4.41 10.14
C ALA A 2 -1.05 -3.38 9.21
N ASN A 3 -1.48 -2.11 9.24
CA ASN A 3 -1.00 -1.08 8.31
C ASN A 3 0.26 -0.33 8.79
N ARG A 4 1.01 -0.87 9.75
CA ARG A 4 2.30 -0.26 10.18
C ARG A 4 3.42 -0.68 9.23
N THR A 5 4.37 0.21 9.00
CA THR A 5 5.57 -0.08 8.21
C THR A 5 6.32 -1.27 8.81
N GLY A 6 6.74 -2.20 7.97
CA GLY A 6 7.50 -3.39 8.38
C GLY A 6 8.79 -3.00 9.12
N LYS A 7 9.18 -3.78 10.13
CA LYS A 7 10.31 -3.47 11.01
C LYS A 7 11.66 -3.37 10.27
N ALA A 8 11.80 -4.10 9.17
CA ALA A 8 13.01 -4.12 8.35
C ALA A 8 13.06 -2.96 7.34
N ALA A 9 12.02 -2.14 7.23
CA ALA A 9 11.99 -1.04 6.27
C ALA A 9 12.92 0.09 6.72
N GLY A 10 13.81 0.51 5.82
CA GLY A 10 14.61 1.71 6.00
C GLY A 10 13.76 2.98 5.89
N SER A 11 14.26 4.07 6.46
CA SER A 11 13.71 5.41 6.23
C SER A 11 13.97 5.86 4.79
N ILE A 12 13.01 6.55 4.18
CA ILE A 12 13.13 7.11 2.83
C ILE A 12 12.90 8.62 2.94
N HIS A 13 13.78 9.42 2.32
CA HIS A 13 13.78 10.89 2.47
C HIS A 13 13.76 11.37 3.94
N GLY A 14 14.46 10.66 4.83
CA GLY A 14 14.53 11.01 6.25
C GLY A 14 13.24 10.78 7.05
N THR A 15 12.25 10.09 6.49
CA THR A 15 10.96 9.81 7.15
C THR A 15 10.53 8.36 6.96
N ASN A 16 9.43 7.99 7.61
CA ASN A 16 8.78 6.71 7.35
C ASN A 16 8.31 6.69 5.88
N PRO A 17 8.64 5.66 5.08
CA PRO A 17 8.26 5.60 3.66
C PRO A 17 6.77 5.76 3.41
N GLN A 18 5.89 5.32 4.32
CA GLN A 18 4.46 5.53 4.17
C GLN A 18 4.08 7.02 4.20
N TYR A 19 4.83 7.86 4.91
CA TYR A 19 4.50 9.28 5.12
C TYR A 19 4.73 10.16 3.90
N LEU A 20 5.30 9.62 2.82
CA LEU A 20 5.38 10.29 1.53
C LEU A 20 3.99 10.52 0.91
N VAL A 21 2.98 9.75 1.33
CA VAL A 21 1.57 9.95 0.96
C VAL A 21 0.86 10.64 2.11
N GLU A 22 0.06 11.67 1.83
CA GLU A 22 -0.67 12.46 2.85
C GLU A 22 -1.54 11.61 3.78
N LYS A 23 -1.67 12.03 5.05
CA LYS A 23 -2.40 11.25 6.07
C LYS A 23 -3.84 10.92 5.65
N ILE A 24 -4.55 11.91 5.09
CA ILE A 24 -5.95 11.74 4.65
C ILE A 24 -6.03 10.69 3.53
N ILE A 25 -5.11 10.76 2.56
CA ILE A 25 -5.07 9.81 1.43
C ILE A 25 -4.79 8.39 1.93
N ARG A 26 -3.83 8.21 2.85
CA ARG A 26 -3.53 6.89 3.43
C ARG A 26 -4.74 6.29 4.14
N THR A 27 -5.49 7.08 4.89
CA THR A 27 -6.74 6.63 5.53
C THR A 27 -7.73 6.13 4.48
N ARG A 28 -7.93 6.87 3.38
CA ARG A 28 -8.83 6.46 2.29
C ARG A 28 -8.35 5.18 1.60
N ILE A 29 -7.04 5.00 1.42
CA ILE A 29 -6.45 3.76 0.89
C ILE A 29 -6.80 2.60 1.83
N TYR A 30 -6.53 2.73 3.14
CA TYR A 30 -6.78 1.67 4.13
C TYR A 30 -8.26 1.29 4.28
N GLU A 31 -9.16 2.25 4.03
CA GLU A 31 -10.60 2.04 4.09
C GLU A 31 -11.17 1.39 2.82
N SER A 32 -10.46 1.50 1.69
CA SER A 32 -10.92 0.99 0.39
C SER A 32 -11.13 -0.52 0.40
N LYS A 33 -12.08 -0.97 -0.44
CA LYS A 33 -12.37 -2.40 -0.63
C LYS A 33 -11.12 -3.15 -1.09
N TYR A 34 -10.42 -2.61 -2.11
CA TYR A 34 -9.22 -3.22 -2.67
C TYR A 34 -8.13 -3.43 -1.62
N TRP A 35 -7.87 -2.46 -0.74
CA TRP A 35 -6.87 -2.63 0.31
C TRP A 35 -7.20 -3.77 1.29
N LYS A 36 -8.47 -3.85 1.69
CA LYS A 36 -8.92 -4.83 2.70
C LYS A 36 -8.98 -6.26 2.15
N GLU A 37 -9.34 -6.41 0.88
CA GLU A 37 -9.52 -7.73 0.25
C GLU A 37 -8.24 -8.22 -0.43
N GLU A 38 -7.53 -7.34 -1.14
CA GLU A 38 -6.42 -7.72 -2.03
C GLU A 38 -5.04 -7.39 -1.46
N CYS A 39 -4.92 -6.40 -0.57
CA CYS A 39 -3.63 -5.97 0.00
C CYS A 39 -3.36 -6.51 1.42
N PHE A 40 -4.29 -7.27 2.02
CA PHE A 40 -4.09 -7.83 3.36
C PHE A 40 -3.04 -8.95 3.34
N GLY A 41 -1.93 -8.75 4.05
CA GLY A 41 -0.83 -9.72 4.10
C GLY A 41 -0.04 -9.85 2.80
N LEU A 42 -0.19 -8.91 1.86
CA LEU A 42 0.52 -8.92 0.60
C LEU A 42 2.05 -8.80 0.82
N THR A 43 2.81 -9.71 0.22
CA THR A 43 4.28 -9.73 0.28
C THR A 43 4.88 -9.20 -1.02
N ALA A 44 6.20 -8.98 -1.02
CA ALA A 44 6.93 -8.55 -2.21
C ALA A 44 6.83 -9.56 -3.37
N GLU A 45 6.69 -10.86 -3.07
CA GLU A 45 6.60 -11.94 -4.06
C GLU A 45 5.29 -11.87 -4.85
N PHE A 46 4.16 -11.66 -4.15
CA PHE A 46 2.82 -11.61 -4.77
C PHE A 46 2.43 -10.23 -5.31
N LEU A 47 3.26 -9.21 -5.10
CA LEU A 47 2.96 -7.84 -5.52
C LEU A 47 2.77 -7.72 -7.04
N VAL A 48 3.58 -8.46 -7.82
CA VAL A 48 3.53 -8.43 -9.28
C VAL A 48 2.21 -8.99 -9.81
N ASP A 49 1.68 -10.06 -9.20
CA ASP A 49 0.43 -10.69 -9.63
C ASP A 49 -0.72 -9.67 -9.58
N LYS A 50 -0.85 -8.97 -8.45
CA LYS A 50 -1.85 -7.92 -8.28
C LYS A 50 -1.62 -6.73 -9.19
N ALA A 51 -0.38 -6.35 -9.46
CA ALA A 51 -0.07 -5.26 -10.37
C ALA A 51 -0.49 -5.56 -11.82
N THR A 52 -0.36 -6.81 -12.28
CA THR A 52 -0.75 -7.19 -13.66
C THR A 52 -2.26 -7.19 -13.90
N GLU A 53 -3.06 -7.39 -12.86
CA GLU A 53 -4.52 -7.37 -12.92
C GLU A 53 -5.08 -5.94 -12.98
N LEU A 54 -4.30 -4.93 -12.56
CA LEU A 54 -4.75 -3.54 -12.53
C LEU A 54 -4.95 -2.99 -13.95
N ARG A 55 -6.18 -2.54 -14.21
CA ARG A 55 -6.52 -1.75 -15.39
C ARG A 55 -7.07 -0.42 -14.95
N LEU A 56 -6.43 0.67 -15.36
CA LEU A 56 -7.02 1.99 -15.25
C LEU A 56 -8.14 2.08 -16.29
N ALA A 57 -9.38 2.29 -15.83
CA ALA A 57 -10.47 2.67 -16.72
C ALA A 57 -10.19 4.08 -17.22
N ILE A 58 -9.45 4.18 -18.33
CA ILE A 58 -9.36 5.40 -19.12
C ILE A 58 -10.61 5.38 -20.00
N TYR A 59 -11.59 6.23 -19.65
CA TYR A 59 -12.68 6.57 -20.56
C TYR A 59 -12.17 7.47 -21.68
#